data_AF-A0A1T4SX08-F1
#
_entry.id   AF-A0A1T4SX08-F1
#
_cell.length_a   1.000
_cell.length_b   1.000
_cell.length_c   1.000
_cell.angle_alpha   90.00
_cell.angle_beta   90.00
_cell.angle_gamma   90.00
#
_symmetry.space_group_name_H-M   'P 1'
#
loop_
_entity.id
_entity.type
_entity.pdbx_description
1 polymer ?
#
loop_
_entity_poly.entity_id
_entity_poly.type
_entity_poly.pdbx_seq_one_letter_code
_entity_poly.pdbx_strand_id
1 'polypeptide(L)'
;MTKNALAALVGVMILAASGSIAQAQTQAPAQPAPPAQQTQPPAAAPAEKETWKGPFGGTFNANFAITTDYSYRGISQTQRNPAFQMGFGYETPQVSEKVPLSAYASLWGSNVSFPGTGASVEIDTVAGLRLKALNEKLLVDLSWMRYNYPGSTPDIGFIE
;
A
#
# COMPACT_ATOMS: atom_id res chain seq x y z
N MET A 1 -8.05 15.25 -28.48
CA MET A 1 -6.57 15.19 -28.56
C MET A 1 -6.04 15.60 -27.20
N THR A 2 -5.71 14.64 -26.33
CA THR A 2 -5.14 14.93 -25.02
C THR A 2 -4.03 13.93 -24.77
N LYS A 3 -2.85 14.48 -24.46
CA LYS A 3 -1.55 13.83 -24.43
C LYS A 3 -1.46 13.01 -23.15
N ASN A 4 -1.31 11.69 -23.26
CA ASN A 4 -0.93 10.86 -22.13
C ASN A 4 0.57 11.14 -21.85
N ALA A 5 0.83 12.00 -20.87
CA ALA A 5 2.17 12.17 -20.34
C ALA A 5 2.49 10.96 -19.46
N LEU A 6 3.45 10.15 -19.90
CA LEU A 6 4.01 9.06 -19.11
C LEU A 6 4.92 9.68 -18.04
N ALA A 7 4.44 9.79 -16.80
CA ALA A 7 5.28 10.07 -15.66
C ALA A 7 5.64 8.73 -15.01
N ALA A 8 6.94 8.42 -14.97
CA ALA A 8 7.48 7.28 -14.22
C ALA A 8 8.16 7.85 -12.97
N LEU A 9 7.61 7.58 -11.79
CA LEU A 9 8.25 7.89 -10.52
C LEU A 9 9.10 6.70 -10.08
N VAL A 10 10.42 6.92 -10.00
CA VAL A 10 11.37 5.93 -9.46
C VAL A 10 11.46 6.14 -7.95
N GLY A 11 10.70 5.37 -7.19
CA GLY A 11 10.80 5.32 -5.73
C GLY A 11 11.91 4.35 -5.29
N VAL A 12 13.13 4.84 -5.04
CA VAL A 12 14.17 4.03 -4.37
C VAL A 12 13.93 4.10 -2.86
N MET A 13 13.36 3.05 -2.27
CA MET A 13 13.30 2.93 -0.81
C MET A 13 14.47 2.05 -0.34
N ILE A 14 15.52 2.67 0.21
CA ILE A 14 16.63 1.97 0.88
C ILE A 14 16.22 1.74 2.34
N LEU A 15 15.97 0.49 2.73
CA LEU A 15 15.82 0.14 4.14
C LEU A 15 17.21 -0.16 4.73
N ALA A 16 17.78 0.78 5.48
CA ALA A 16 19.00 0.57 6.26
C ALA A 16 18.64 -0.05 7.61
N ALA A 17 18.96 -1.34 7.80
CA ALA A 17 18.87 -1.97 9.13
C ALA A 17 19.99 -1.41 10.02
N SER A 18 19.63 -0.56 10.99
CA SER A 18 20.57 -0.05 11.99
C SER A 18 20.59 -0.98 13.20
N GLY A 19 21.76 -1.57 13.46
CA GLY A 19 22.03 -2.40 14.63
C GLY A 19 21.95 -1.61 15.94
N SER A 20 21.57 -2.30 17.01
CA SER A 20 21.41 -1.74 18.35
C SER A 20 22.78 -1.42 18.97
N ILE A 21 22.98 -0.17 19.38
CA ILE A 21 24.00 0.22 20.35
C ILE A 21 23.29 0.76 21.60
N ALA A 22 23.54 0.10 22.73
CA ALA A 22 23.07 0.53 24.03
C ALA A 22 23.91 1.73 24.52
N GLN A 23 23.26 2.83 24.88
CA GLN A 23 23.87 3.91 25.66
C GLN A 23 22.99 4.27 26.85
N ALA A 24 23.67 4.41 28.00
CA ALA A 24 23.10 4.64 29.31
C ALA A 24 22.48 6.04 29.46
N GLN A 25 21.41 6.10 30.27
CA GLN A 25 20.60 7.28 30.56
C GLN A 25 21.32 8.28 31.48
N THR A 26 21.22 9.57 31.15
CA THR A 26 21.23 10.67 32.12
C THR A 26 19.91 11.44 32.00
N GLN A 27 19.16 11.54 33.11
CA GLN A 27 17.84 12.18 33.18
C GLN A 27 17.94 13.71 33.20
N ALA A 28 17.18 14.38 32.34
CA ALA A 28 16.80 15.79 32.44
C ALA A 28 15.33 15.91 32.92
N PRO A 29 14.94 16.99 33.61
CA PRO A 29 13.67 17.08 34.34
C PRO A 29 12.42 17.08 33.45
N ALA A 30 11.32 16.58 34.03
CA ALA A 30 10.07 16.19 33.38
C ALA A 30 9.37 17.32 32.59
N GLN A 31 9.12 17.07 31.30
CA GLN A 31 8.13 17.80 30.52
C GLN A 31 6.71 17.31 30.87
N PRO A 32 5.69 18.19 30.90
CA PRO A 32 4.31 17.78 31.14
C PRO A 32 3.83 16.82 30.06
N ALA A 33 3.07 15.81 30.48
CA ALA A 33 2.66 14.68 29.65
C ALA A 33 1.93 15.14 28.37
N PRO A 34 2.30 14.64 27.18
CA PRO A 34 1.47 14.78 25.98
C PRO A 34 0.08 14.19 26.22
N PRO A 35 -0.98 14.73 25.58
CA PRO A 35 -2.32 14.17 25.69
C PRO A 35 -2.27 12.67 25.36
N ALA A 36 -2.95 11.87 26.19
CA ALA A 36 -2.95 10.42 26.13
C ALA A 36 -3.08 9.93 24.68
N GLN A 37 -2.01 9.32 24.18
CA GLN A 37 -2.08 8.52 22.97
C GLN A 37 -3.13 7.45 23.25
N GLN A 38 -4.23 7.47 22.50
CA GLN A 38 -5.12 6.33 22.44
C GLN A 38 -4.24 5.14 22.10
N THR A 39 -4.08 4.23 23.04
CA THR A 39 -3.40 2.96 22.82
C THR A 39 -4.15 2.28 21.69
N GLN A 40 -3.56 2.28 20.49
CA GLN A 40 -3.96 1.32 19.47
C GLN A 40 -3.95 -0.05 20.15
N PRO A 41 -5.03 -0.84 20.05
CA PRO A 41 -4.96 -2.26 20.36
C PRO A 41 -3.69 -2.82 19.70
N PRO A 42 -2.97 -3.76 20.34
CA PRO A 42 -1.80 -4.38 19.74
C PRO A 42 -2.14 -4.71 18.30
N ALA A 43 -1.33 -4.24 17.36
CA ALA A 43 -1.47 -4.63 15.97
C ALA A 43 -1.62 -6.15 15.98
N ALA A 44 -2.81 -6.63 15.59
CA ALA A 44 -3.00 -8.05 15.38
C ALA A 44 -1.81 -8.49 14.53
N ALA A 45 -1.14 -9.58 14.92
CA ALA A 45 -0.03 -10.15 14.17
C ALA A 45 -0.38 -10.06 12.68
N PRO A 46 0.55 -9.63 11.80
CA PRO A 46 0.23 -9.45 10.38
C PRO A 46 -0.46 -10.73 9.94
N ALA A 47 -1.74 -10.63 9.59
CA ALA A 47 -2.49 -11.78 9.11
C ALA A 47 -1.61 -12.42 8.04
N GLU A 48 -1.26 -13.69 8.23
CA GLU A 48 -0.40 -14.42 7.33
C GLU A 48 -1.00 -14.21 5.93
N LYS A 49 -0.22 -13.63 5.02
CA LYS A 49 -0.73 -13.32 3.68
C LYS A 49 -1.09 -14.66 3.05
N GLU A 50 -2.36 -14.99 3.06
CA GLU A 50 -2.90 -16.16 2.38
C GLU A 50 -2.47 -16.05 0.92
N THR A 51 -1.56 -16.94 0.53
CA THR A 51 -0.99 -16.98 -0.81
C THR A 51 -1.38 -18.28 -1.49
N TRP A 52 -2.02 -18.17 -2.64
CA TRP A 52 -2.45 -19.32 -3.43
C TRP A 52 -1.58 -19.46 -4.66
N LYS A 53 -1.16 -20.68 -5.00
CA LYS A 53 -0.37 -20.93 -6.21
C LYS A 53 -1.22 -20.68 -7.44
N GLY A 54 -0.69 -19.88 -8.38
CA GLY A 54 -1.34 -19.65 -9.67
C GLY A 54 -1.15 -20.82 -10.63
N PRO A 55 -2.06 -21.02 -11.60
CA PRO A 55 -1.97 -22.09 -12.59
C PRO A 55 -0.80 -21.93 -13.57
N PHE A 56 -0.15 -20.76 -13.60
CA PHE A 56 1.01 -20.43 -14.45
C PHE A 56 2.30 -20.26 -13.63
N GLY A 57 2.33 -20.83 -12.42
CA GLY A 57 3.28 -20.46 -11.38
C GLY A 57 2.87 -19.19 -10.65
N GLY A 58 3.76 -18.69 -9.79
CA GLY A 58 3.54 -17.46 -9.04
C GLY A 58 2.58 -17.64 -7.87
N THR A 59 2.11 -16.51 -7.34
CA THR A 59 1.23 -16.48 -6.16
C THR A 59 0.16 -15.41 -6.31
N PHE A 60 -1.08 -15.81 -6.07
CA PHE A 60 -2.17 -14.90 -5.78
C PHE A 60 -2.22 -14.57 -4.30
N ASN A 61 -2.69 -13.38 -3.96
CA ASN A 61 -3.00 -12.99 -2.60
C ASN A 61 -4.29 -12.18 -2.58
N ALA A 62 -5.06 -12.27 -1.50
CA ALA A 62 -6.21 -11.40 -1.29
C ALA A 62 -6.33 -11.02 0.19
N ASN A 63 -6.98 -9.90 0.42
CA ASN A 63 -7.32 -9.42 1.75
C ASN A 63 -8.63 -8.63 1.68
N PHE A 64 -9.29 -8.53 2.82
CA PHE A 64 -10.43 -7.64 2.98
C PHE A 64 -10.41 -7.06 4.39
N ALA A 65 -11.03 -5.89 4.54
CA ALA A 65 -11.21 -5.25 5.82
C ALA A 65 -12.56 -4.55 5.85
N ILE A 66 -13.16 -4.54 7.04
CA ILE A 66 -14.26 -3.63 7.37
C ILE A 66 -13.70 -2.69 8.42
N THR A 67 -13.73 -1.39 8.13
CA THR A 67 -13.26 -0.35 9.05
C THR A 67 -14.39 0.62 9.36
N THR A 68 -14.27 1.34 10.47
CA THR A 68 -15.24 2.39 10.82
C THR A 68 -15.07 3.65 9.97
N ASP A 69 -13.91 3.79 9.32
CA ASP A 69 -13.56 4.86 8.39
C ASP A 69 -12.42 4.39 7.47
N TYR A 70 -12.42 4.79 6.21
CA TYR A 70 -11.25 4.72 5.33
C TYR A 70 -10.51 6.05 5.43
N SER A 71 -9.32 6.04 6.04
CA SER A 71 -8.47 7.23 6.17
C SER A 71 -7.20 7.08 5.34
N TYR A 72 -6.99 7.99 4.39
CA TYR A 72 -5.77 8.08 3.59
C TYR A 72 -4.99 9.34 3.99
N ARG A 73 -3.75 9.16 4.45
CA ARG A 73 -2.86 10.24 4.94
C ARG A 73 -3.52 11.16 6.00
N GLY A 74 -4.37 10.59 6.84
CA GLY A 74 -5.10 11.31 7.90
C GLY A 74 -6.39 12.00 7.45
N ILE A 75 -6.76 11.89 6.18
CA ILE A 75 -8.01 12.44 5.63
C ILE A 75 -8.99 11.30 5.41
N SER A 76 -10.17 11.41 6.01
CA SER A 76 -11.28 10.47 5.83
C SER A 76 -11.78 10.51 4.38
N GLN A 77 -11.78 9.36 3.71
CA GLN A 77 -12.29 9.17 2.36
C GLN A 77 -13.78 8.77 2.34
N THR A 78 -14.33 8.31 3.47
CA THR A 78 -15.73 7.85 3.63
C THR A 78 -16.59 8.79 4.48
N GLN A 79 -16.12 10.01 4.75
CA GLN A 79 -16.72 10.95 5.70
C GLN A 79 -17.01 10.34 7.08
N ARG A 80 -16.07 9.57 7.64
CA ARG A 80 -16.20 8.87 8.94
C ARG A 80 -17.32 7.82 9.00
N ASN A 81 -17.80 7.37 7.84
CA ASN A 81 -18.70 6.24 7.74
C ASN A 81 -17.90 4.94 7.53
N PRO A 82 -18.50 3.77 7.84
CA PRO A 82 -17.85 2.49 7.62
C PRO A 82 -17.35 2.30 6.18
N ALA A 83 -16.20 1.65 6.05
CA ALA A 83 -15.60 1.30 4.78
C ALA A 83 -15.42 -0.21 4.65
N PHE A 84 -15.78 -0.74 3.49
CA PHE A 84 -15.45 -2.09 3.06
C PHE A 84 -14.33 -2.02 2.04
N GLN A 85 -13.19 -2.60 2.40
CA GLN A 85 -11.97 -2.57 1.61
C GLN A 85 -11.61 -3.98 1.17
N MET A 86 -11.18 -4.13 -0.09
CA MET A 86 -10.68 -5.39 -0.61
C MET A 86 -9.41 -5.18 -1.42
N GLY A 87 -8.51 -6.16 -1.37
CA GLY A 87 -7.30 -6.20 -2.18
C GLY A 87 -7.14 -7.57 -2.81
N PHE A 88 -6.71 -7.60 -4.07
CA PHE A 88 -6.39 -8.81 -4.81
C PHE A 88 -5.10 -8.58 -5.61
N GLY A 89 -4.17 -9.52 -5.57
CA GLY A 89 -2.89 -9.38 -6.24
C GLY A 89 -2.38 -10.69 -6.83
N TYR A 90 -1.49 -10.56 -7.80
CA TYR A 90 -0.74 -11.65 -8.42
C TYR A 90 0.71 -11.24 -8.61
N GLU A 91 1.64 -12.08 -8.17
CA GLU A 91 3.08 -11.97 -8.44
C GLU A 91 3.52 -13.21 -9.24
N THR A 92 4.22 -12.99 -10.35
CA THR A 92 4.75 -14.06 -11.19
C THR A 92 5.88 -14.81 -10.47
N PRO A 93 6.27 -16.01 -10.94
CA PRO A 93 7.60 -16.53 -10.65
C PRO A 93 8.69 -15.53 -11.03
N GLN A 94 9.88 -15.76 -10.50
CA GLN A 94 11.08 -15.04 -10.94
C GLN A 94 11.29 -15.30 -12.44
N VAL A 95 11.61 -14.25 -13.19
CA VAL A 95 11.80 -14.28 -14.65
C VAL A 95 12.98 -15.19 -15.05
N SER A 96 13.97 -15.34 -14.16
CA SER A 96 15.10 -16.26 -14.37
C SER A 96 15.65 -16.74 -13.03
N GLU A 97 16.21 -17.94 -12.99
CA GLU A 97 16.92 -18.47 -11.81
C GLU A 97 18.11 -17.60 -11.38
N LYS A 98 18.70 -16.84 -12.32
CA LYS A 98 19.86 -15.97 -12.05
C LYS A 98 19.46 -14.54 -11.69
N VAL A 99 18.22 -14.15 -11.98
CA VAL A 99 17.74 -12.78 -11.80
C VAL A 99 16.44 -12.86 -11.00
N PRO A 100 16.47 -12.56 -9.68
CA PRO A 100 15.32 -12.67 -8.78
C PRO A 100 14.34 -11.50 -8.99
N LEU A 101 13.87 -11.35 -10.23
CA LEU A 101 12.95 -10.32 -10.70
C LEU A 101 11.58 -10.96 -10.94
N SER A 102 10.54 -10.44 -10.31
CA SER A 102 9.16 -10.84 -10.53
C SER A 102 8.37 -9.68 -11.11
N ALA A 103 7.37 -9.96 -11.94
CA ALA A 103 6.33 -9.00 -12.30
C ALA A 103 5.13 -9.18 -11.37
N TYR A 104 4.38 -8.11 -11.13
CA TYR A 104 3.17 -8.18 -10.33
C TYR A 104 2.09 -7.22 -10.81
N ALA A 105 0.85 -7.53 -10.47
CA ALA A 105 -0.30 -6.66 -10.63
C ALA A 105 -1.24 -6.83 -9.44
N SER A 106 -1.90 -5.76 -9.02
CA SER A 106 -2.91 -5.81 -7.96
C SER A 106 -4.02 -4.80 -8.18
N LEU A 107 -5.17 -5.14 -7.62
CA LEU A 107 -6.31 -4.28 -7.46
C LEU A 107 -6.55 -4.06 -5.98
N TRP A 108 -6.90 -2.84 -5.62
CA TRP A 108 -7.47 -2.52 -4.33
C TRP A 108 -8.77 -1.74 -4.58
N GLY A 109 -9.73 -1.82 -3.66
CA GLY A 109 -10.93 -1.02 -3.78
C GLY A 109 -11.66 -0.83 -2.47
N SER A 110 -12.38 0.28 -2.39
CA SER A 110 -13.21 0.66 -1.24
C SER A 110 -14.40 1.49 -1.68
N ASN A 111 -15.44 1.53 -0.85
CA ASN A 111 -16.39 2.64 -0.93
C ASN A 111 -15.70 3.96 -0.50
N VAL A 112 -16.12 5.05 -1.13
CA VAL A 112 -15.69 6.43 -0.83
C VAL A 112 -16.88 7.37 -0.82
N SER A 113 -16.68 8.57 -0.29
CA SER A 113 -17.68 9.63 -0.28
C SER A 113 -16.98 10.98 -0.33
N PHE A 114 -16.86 11.54 -1.54
CA PHE A 114 -16.29 12.86 -1.74
C PHE A 114 -17.40 13.86 -2.07
N PRO A 115 -17.56 14.94 -1.27
CA PRO A 115 -18.57 15.95 -1.53
C PRO A 115 -18.46 16.54 -2.93
N GLY A 116 -19.59 16.56 -3.65
CA GLY A 116 -19.70 17.22 -4.96
C GLY A 116 -19.09 16.45 -6.15
N THR A 117 -18.56 15.24 -5.96
CA THR A 117 -17.99 14.44 -7.07
C THR A 117 -18.87 13.27 -7.51
N GLY A 118 -19.83 12.85 -6.68
CA GLY A 118 -20.61 11.62 -6.94
C GLY A 118 -19.81 10.31 -6.85
N ALA A 119 -18.53 10.36 -6.46
CA ALA A 119 -17.71 9.17 -6.27
C ALA A 119 -18.26 8.33 -5.10
N SER A 120 -18.51 7.05 -5.38
CA SER A 120 -19.00 6.06 -4.39
C SER A 120 -18.06 4.88 -4.22
N VAL A 121 -17.16 4.65 -5.19
CA VAL A 121 -16.18 3.57 -5.22
C VAL A 121 -14.86 4.11 -5.72
N GLU A 122 -13.78 3.69 -5.06
CA GLU A 122 -12.40 3.84 -5.49
C GLU A 122 -11.88 2.46 -5.87
N ILE A 123 -11.19 2.38 -7.01
CA ILE A 123 -10.47 1.19 -7.46
C ILE A 123 -9.06 1.62 -7.80
N ASP A 124 -8.09 1.07 -7.10
CA ASP A 124 -6.68 1.32 -7.35
C ASP A 124 -6.08 0.15 -8.10
N THR A 125 -5.42 0.45 -9.21
CA THR A 125 -4.73 -0.55 -10.02
C THR A 125 -3.24 -0.32 -9.92
N VAL A 126 -2.50 -1.36 -9.56
CA VAL A 126 -1.04 -1.36 -9.53
C VAL A 126 -0.52 -2.40 -10.50
N ALA A 127 0.55 -2.07 -11.21
CA ALA A 127 1.39 -3.04 -11.90
C ALA A 127 2.85 -2.66 -11.71
N GLY A 128 3.74 -3.65 -11.65
CA GLY A 128 5.14 -3.37 -11.42
C GLY A 128 6.08 -4.55 -11.56
N LEU A 129 7.35 -4.26 -11.31
CA LEU A 129 8.45 -5.19 -11.27
C LEU A 129 9.14 -5.10 -9.91
N ARG A 130 9.50 -6.25 -9.35
CA ARG A 130 10.17 -6.36 -8.05
C ARG A 130 11.41 -7.21 -8.16
N LEU A 131 12.57 -6.63 -7.82
CA LEU A 131 13.85 -7.31 -7.75
C LEU A 131 14.23 -7.56 -6.30
N LYS A 132 14.49 -8.83 -5.95
CA LYS A 132 14.96 -9.25 -4.63
C LYS A 132 16.45 -9.60 -4.68
N ALA A 133 17.31 -8.60 -4.70
CA ALA A 133 18.77 -8.79 -4.81
C ALA A 133 19.44 -9.12 -3.47
N LEU A 134 20.70 -9.56 -3.52
CA LEU A 134 21.55 -9.84 -2.36
C LEU A 134 20.92 -10.81 -1.35
N ASN A 135 20.36 -11.92 -1.85
CA ASN A 135 19.61 -12.89 -1.02
C ASN A 135 18.48 -12.20 -0.24
N GLU A 136 17.67 -11.41 -0.94
CA GLU A 136 16.52 -10.65 -0.40
C GLU A 136 16.87 -9.50 0.56
N LYS A 137 18.16 -9.20 0.77
CA LYS A 137 18.60 -8.06 1.59
C LYS A 137 18.36 -6.70 0.92
N LEU A 138 18.18 -6.69 -0.41
CA LEU A 138 17.86 -5.48 -1.16
C LEU A 138 16.59 -5.73 -1.99
N LEU A 139 15.56 -4.92 -1.73
CA LEU A 139 14.34 -4.89 -2.51
C LEU A 139 14.32 -3.63 -3.37
N VAL A 140 14.25 -3.81 -4.68
CA VAL A 140 14.02 -2.71 -5.63
C VAL A 140 12.66 -2.93 -6.26
N ASP A 141 11.79 -1.93 -6.20
CA ASP A 141 10.44 -1.98 -6.73
C ASP A 141 10.23 -0.82 -7.70
N LEU A 142 9.75 -1.14 -8.89
CA LEU A 142 9.31 -0.16 -9.87
C LEU A 142 7.86 -0.45 -10.20
N SER A 143 6.98 0.50 -9.91
CA SER A 143 5.55 0.34 -10.09
C SER A 143 4.89 1.54 -10.70
N TRP A 144 3.71 1.26 -11.24
CA TRP A 144 2.76 2.20 -11.75
C TRP A 144 1.45 2.01 -10.98
N MET A 145 0.86 3.11 -10.53
CA MET A 145 -0.42 3.13 -9.80
C MET A 145 -1.42 4.02 -10.54
N ARG A 146 -2.68 3.60 -10.60
CA ARG A 146 -3.78 4.47 -11.02
C ARG A 146 -4.96 4.36 -10.06
N TYR A 147 -5.39 5.51 -9.57
CA TYR A 147 -6.60 5.69 -8.79
C TYR A 147 -7.78 5.90 -9.75
N ASN A 148 -8.80 5.07 -9.64
CA ASN A 148 -9.97 5.10 -10.51
C ASN A 148 -11.22 5.34 -9.67
N TYR A 149 -12.08 6.27 -10.12
CA TYR A 149 -13.34 6.60 -9.46
C TYR A 149 -14.51 6.42 -10.44
N PRO A 150 -14.95 5.19 -10.71
CA PRO A 150 -16.01 4.93 -11.68
C PRO A 150 -17.29 5.70 -11.33
N GLY A 151 -17.84 6.41 -12.31
CA GLY A 151 -19.08 7.16 -12.14
C GLY A 151 -18.93 8.51 -11.44
N SER A 152 -17.71 8.96 -11.10
CA SER A 152 -17.50 10.31 -10.59
C SER A 152 -17.76 11.36 -11.68
N THR A 153 -18.30 12.51 -11.29
CA THR A 153 -18.45 13.69 -12.12
C THR A 153 -18.00 14.92 -11.32
N PRO A 154 -16.90 15.59 -11.71
CA PRO A 154 -16.03 15.28 -12.85
C PRO A 154 -15.24 13.97 -12.67
N ASP A 155 -14.57 13.51 -13.74
CA ASP A 155 -13.57 12.44 -13.62
C ASP A 155 -12.40 12.96 -12.78
N ILE A 156 -12.16 12.30 -11.65
CA ILE A 156 -11.12 12.66 -10.67
C ILE A 156 -10.02 11.60 -10.59
N GLY A 157 -9.95 10.65 -11.53
CA GLY A 157 -8.90 9.63 -11.55
C GLY A 157 -7.52 10.21 -11.88
N PHE A 158 -6.47 9.64 -11.28
CA PHE A 158 -5.09 10.10 -11.47
C PHE A 158 -4.07 8.95 -11.35
N ILE A 159 -2.84 9.23 -11.79
CA ILE A 159 -1.70 8.30 -11.81
C ILE A 159 -0.64 8.78 -10.82
N GLU A 160 0.01 7.85 -10.14
CA GLU A 160 1.19 8.04 -9.27
C GLU A 160 2.33 7.12 -9.71
#